data_AF-A0A3D3SUD9-F1
#
_entry.id   AF-A0A3D3SUD9-F1
#
_cell.length_a   1.000
_cell.length_b   1.000
_cell.length_c   1.000
_cell.angle_alpha   90.00
_cell.angle_beta   90.00
_cell.angle_gamma   90.00
#
_symmetry.space_group_name_H-M   'P 1'
#
loop_
_entity.id
_entity.type
_entity.pdbx_description
1 polymer ?
#
loop_
_entity_poly.entity_id
_entity_poly.type
_entity_poly.pdbx_seq_one_letter_code
_entity_poly.pdbx_strand_id
1 'polypeptide(L)' 'MSGSPPALAPAASVQALYRTLHQLALASGYLDPKEPGRFRDRLQRLASRTQLLEDEAQLLHGLSREILKRLG' A
#
# COMPACT_ATOMS: atom_id res chain seq x y z
N MET A 1 -24.07 -20.48 2.74
CA MET A 1 -22.73 -19.90 2.45
C MET A 1 -22.12 -19.48 3.76
N SER A 2 -21.31 -20.33 4.39
CA SER A 2 -20.56 -19.94 5.59
C SER A 2 -19.32 -19.20 5.14
N GLY A 3 -19.46 -17.92 4.79
CA GLY A 3 -18.32 -17.04 4.64
C GLY A 3 -17.93 -16.57 6.03
N SER A 4 -16.71 -16.88 6.49
CA SER A 4 -16.16 -16.18 7.65
C SER A 4 -16.30 -14.68 7.42
N PRO A 5 -16.65 -13.89 8.46
CA PRO A 5 -16.67 -12.45 8.34
C PRO A 5 -15.30 -11.98 7.83
N PRO A 6 -15.27 -10.99 6.92
CA PRO A 6 -14.02 -10.54 6.35
C PRO A 6 -13.08 -10.09 7.47
N ALA A 7 -11.90 -10.68 7.52
CA ALA A 7 -10.91 -10.41 8.56
C ALA A 7 -10.21 -9.09 8.28
N LEU A 8 -9.93 -8.31 9.33
CA LEU A 8 -9.05 -7.15 9.23
C LEU A 8 -7.65 -7.62 8.82
N ALA A 9 -7.04 -6.88 7.90
CA ALA A 9 -5.67 -7.12 7.48
C ALA A 9 -4.71 -7.01 8.67
N PRO A 10 -3.77 -7.95 8.84
CA PRO A 10 -2.70 -7.80 9.80
C PRO A 10 -1.92 -6.50 9.55
N ALA A 11 -1.46 -5.85 10.63
CA ALA A 11 -0.69 -4.62 10.53
C ALA A 11 0.54 -4.75 9.60
N ALA A 12 1.15 -5.94 9.56
CA ALA A 12 2.25 -6.25 8.65
C ALA A 12 1.83 -6.23 7.17
N SER A 13 0.65 -6.74 6.83
CA SER A 13 0.09 -6.73 5.47
C SER A 13 -0.22 -5.31 5.01
N VAL A 14 -0.81 -4.51 5.89
CA VAL A 14 -1.08 -3.09 5.66
C VAL A 14 0.25 -2.35 5.42
N GLN A 15 1.24 -2.51 6.30
CA GLN A 15 2.56 -1.89 6.13
C GLN A 15 3.28 -2.33 4.84
N ALA A 16 3.14 -3.59 4.43
CA ALA A 16 3.69 -4.08 3.17
C ALA A 16 3.07 -3.38 1.95
N LEU A 17 1.74 -3.25 1.92
CA LEU A 17 1.03 -2.48 0.89
C LEU A 17 1.57 -1.04 0.81
N TYR A 18 1.64 -0.33 1.93
CA TYR A 18 2.07 1.08 1.93
C TYR A 18 3.54 1.26 1.55
N ARG A 19 4.43 0.30 1.87
CA ARG A 19 5.80 0.30 1.35
C ARG A 19 5.83 0.16 -0.17
N THR A 20 5.04 -0.75 -0.73
CA THR A 20 4.94 -0.93 -2.18
C THR A 20 4.38 0.33 -2.86
N LEU A 21 3.36 0.98 -2.27
CA LEU A 21 2.84 2.25 -2.78
C LEU A 21 3.90 3.36 -2.78
N HIS A 22 4.77 3.40 -1.77
CA HIS A 22 5.88 4.36 -1.74
C HIS A 22 6.92 4.07 -2.82
N GLN A 23 7.28 2.81 -3.03
CA GLN A 23 8.16 2.42 -4.14
C GLN A 23 7.54 2.77 -5.50
N LEU A 24 6.25 2.51 -5.65
CA LEU A 24 5.50 2.83 -6.86
C LEU A 24 5.49 4.34 -7.13
N ALA A 25 5.30 5.16 -6.10
CA ALA A 25 5.33 6.62 -6.21
C ALA A 25 6.70 7.13 -6.70
N LEU A 26 7.80 6.54 -6.24
CA LEU A 26 9.14 6.86 -6.74
C LEU A 26 9.34 6.39 -8.18
N ALA A 27 9.00 5.13 -8.48
CA ALA A 27 9.19 4.52 -9.79
C ALA A 27 8.36 5.17 -10.89
N SER A 28 7.15 5.67 -10.57
CA SER A 28 6.28 6.37 -11.51
C SER A 28 6.67 7.83 -11.74
N GLY A 29 7.64 8.36 -11.00
CA GLY A 29 7.99 9.78 -11.01
C GLY A 29 7.01 10.69 -10.29
N TYR A 30 6.00 10.15 -9.60
CA TYR A 30 5.07 10.94 -8.78
C TYR A 30 5.76 11.60 -7.58
N LEU A 31 6.73 10.90 -6.98
CA LEU A 31 7.54 11.39 -5.89
C LEU A 31 8.98 11.65 -6.37
N ASP A 32 9.44 12.89 -6.22
CA ASP A 32 10.86 13.20 -6.40
C ASP A 32 11.65 12.70 -5.17
N PRO A 33 12.63 11.79 -5.33
CA PRO A 33 13.48 11.33 -4.23
C PRO A 33 14.32 12.44 -3.59
N LYS A 34 14.58 13.54 -4.31
CA LYS A 34 15.33 14.71 -3.81
C LYS A 34 14.44 15.64 -2.99
N GLU A 35 13.14 15.64 -3.26
CA GLU A 35 12.15 16.44 -2.54
C GLU A 35 10.95 15.59 -2.10
N PRO A 36 11.14 14.62 -1.18
CA PRO A 36 10.09 13.67 -0.80
C PRO A 36 8.92 14.30 -0.02
N GLY A 37 9.06 15.58 0.37
CA GLY A 37 8.05 16.34 1.10
C GLY A 37 7.54 15.60 2.33
N ARG A 38 6.21 15.52 2.47
CA ARG A 38 5.53 14.79 3.55
C ARG A 38 4.78 13.56 3.06
N PHE A 39 5.13 13.03 1.88
CA PHE A 39 4.39 11.92 1.26
C PHE A 39 4.42 10.68 2.16
N ARG A 40 5.62 10.28 2.60
CA ARG A 40 5.81 9.13 3.50
C ARG A 40 5.01 9.26 4.79
N ASP A 41 5.06 10.41 5.44
CA ASP A 41 4.33 10.64 6.70
C ASP A 41 2.81 10.61 6.49
N ARG A 42 2.31 11.19 5.40
CA ARG A 42 0.88 11.15 5.05
C ARG A 42 0.42 9.73 4.74
N LEU A 43 1.26 8.96 4.06
CA LEU A 43 1.01 7.56 3.72
C LEU A 43 1.00 6.67 4.97
N GLN A 44 1.94 6.89 5.90
CA GLN A 44 1.96 6.18 7.18
C GLN A 44 0.75 6.54 8.06
N ARG A 45 0.36 7.82 8.13
CA ARG A 45 -0.89 8.22 8.83
C ARG A 45 -2.15 7.67 8.17
N LEU A 46 -2.14 7.44 6.85
CA LEU A 46 -3.23 6.74 6.18
C LEU A 46 -3.26 5.28 6.63
N ALA A 47 -2.12 4.60 6.61
CA ALA A 47 -1.97 3.22 7.05
C ALA A 47 -2.46 2.96 8.46
N SER A 48 -2.13 3.84 9.40
CA SER A 48 -2.53 3.71 10.81
C SER A 48 -4.02 3.94 11.06
N ARG A 49 -4.74 4.63 10.16
CA ARG A 49 -6.17 4.94 10.34
C ARG A 49 -7.09 4.00 9.56
N THR A 50 -6.61 3.46 8.44
CA THR A 50 -7.42 2.60 7.57
C THR A 50 -7.53 1.21 8.17
N GLN A 51 -8.76 0.76 8.38
CA GLN A 51 -9.07 -0.62 8.77
C GLN A 51 -9.35 -1.45 7.51
N LEU A 52 -8.30 -1.73 6.74
CA LEU A 52 -8.42 -2.57 5.54
C LEU A 52 -8.76 -4.00 5.93
N LEU A 53 -9.63 -4.62 5.15
CA LEU A 53 -9.82 -6.07 5.17
C LEU A 53 -8.62 -6.76 4.50
N GLU A 54 -8.41 -8.03 4.85
CA GLU A 54 -7.26 -8.79 4.35
C GLU A 54 -7.27 -8.94 2.82
N ASP A 55 -8.44 -9.19 2.24
CA ASP A 55 -8.64 -9.30 0.79
C ASP A 55 -8.41 -7.96 0.09
N GLU A 56 -8.89 -6.85 0.65
CA GLU A 56 -8.64 -5.50 0.14
C GLU A 56 -7.14 -5.18 0.15
N ALA A 57 -6.45 -5.47 1.26
CA ALA A 57 -5.02 -5.23 1.38
C ALA A 57 -4.23 -6.10 0.39
N GLN A 58 -4.59 -7.38 0.22
CA GLN A 58 -3.97 -8.27 -0.76
C GLN A 58 -4.21 -7.81 -2.20
N LEU A 59 -5.45 -7.40 -2.54
CA LEU A 59 -5.80 -6.91 -3.87
C LEU A 59 -5.01 -5.65 -4.23
N LEU A 60 -5.02 -4.64 -3.35
CA LEU A 60 -4.28 -3.39 -3.57
C LEU A 60 -2.78 -3.65 -3.65
N HIS A 61 -2.26 -4.57 -2.82
CA HIS A 61 -0.85 -4.89 -2.81
C HIS A 61 -0.43 -5.63 -4.09
N GLY A 62 -1.23 -6.59 -4.55
CA GLY A 62 -1.02 -7.30 -5.81
C GLY A 62 -1.00 -6.35 -7.01
N LEU A 63 -2.00 -5.47 -7.10
CA LEU A 63 -2.08 -4.44 -8.14
C LEU A 63 -0.84 -3.53 -8.13
N SER A 64 -0.48 -3.01 -6.95
CA SER A 64 0.67 -2.10 -6.80
C SER A 64 1.98 -2.77 -7.20
N ARG A 65 2.17 -4.04 -6.82
CA ARG A 65 3.36 -4.83 -7.21
C ARG A 65 3.42 -5.07 -8.71
N GLU A 66 2.28 -5.36 -9.34
CA GLU A 66 2.23 -5.61 -10.78
C GLU A 66 2.53 -4.35 -11.59
N ILE A 67 2.01 -3.19 -11.17
CA ILE A 67 2.36 -1.90 -11.79
C ILE A 67 3.85 -1.60 -11.58
N LEU A 68 4.37 -1.80 -10.36
CA LEU A 68 5.78 -1.54 -10.05
C LEU A 68 6.71 -2.38 -10.95
N LYS A 69 6.41 -3.67 -11.13
CA LYS A 69 7.16 -4.55 -12.05
C LYS A 69 7.16 -4.07 -13.50
N ARG A 70 6.10 -3.39 -13.94
CA ARG A 70 5.98 -2.87 -15.32
C ARG A 70 6.73 -1.56 -15.52
N LEU A 71 6.97 -0.82 -14.44
CA LEU A 71 7.73 0.43 -14.47
C LEU A 71 9.25 0.20 -14.43
N GLY A 72 9.72 -0.97 -13.98
CA GLY A 72 11.14 -1.35 -13.99
C GLY A 72 11.45 -2.59 -13.18
#